data_AF-A0A9E8HN85-F1
#
_entry.id   AF-A0A9E8HN85-F1
#
_cell.length_a   1.000
_cell.length_b   1.000
_cell.length_c   1.000
_cell.angle_alpha   90.00
_cell.angle_beta   90.00
_cell.angle_gamma   90.00
#
_symmetry.space_group_name_H-M   'P 1'
#
loop_
_entity.id
_entity.type
_entity.pdbx_description
1 polymer ?
#
loop_
_entity_poly.entity_id
_entity_poly.type
_entity_poly.pdbx_seq_one_letter_code
_entity_poly.pdbx_strand_id
1 'polypeptide(L)'
;MTADWDTTQVNDQIPDLSIRVKVRRGFLKSEWVDVKTYSLDETSCIIKTDELFPLNSKITISLRLKLEPTDLVIDSLGSTILKQKKECSCFFYDLQLNTDSIKGTSSESPIVRMVNLVNKKQQINKKVLDLTQTAP
;
A
#
# COMPACT_ATOMS: atom_id res chain seq x y z
N MET A 1 -27.30 2.26 2.89
CA MET A 1 -26.80 2.69 1.56
C MET A 1 -25.35 3.13 1.74
N THR A 2 -24.43 2.17 1.77
CA THR A 2 -22.99 2.46 1.76
C THR A 2 -22.65 2.88 0.35
N ALA A 3 -22.18 4.12 0.16
CA ALA A 3 -21.67 4.58 -1.12
C ALA A 3 -20.67 3.55 -1.63
N ASP A 4 -20.94 2.99 -2.81
CA ASP A 4 -19.98 2.16 -3.52
C ASP A 4 -18.76 3.03 -3.74
N TRP A 5 -17.71 2.75 -2.98
CA TRP A 5 -16.44 3.41 -3.16
C TRP A 5 -15.90 2.96 -4.53
N ASP A 6 -15.59 3.96 -5.35
CA ASP A 6 -15.28 3.73 -6.74
C ASP A 6 -13.83 3.26 -6.91
N THR A 7 -13.65 1.94 -6.98
CA THR A 7 -12.37 1.31 -7.32
C THR A 7 -12.07 1.32 -8.82
N THR A 8 -12.96 1.81 -9.68
CA THR A 8 -12.70 1.80 -11.13
C THR A 8 -11.58 2.75 -11.56
N GLN A 9 -11.22 3.71 -10.71
CA GLN A 9 -10.04 4.56 -10.89
C GLN A 9 -8.73 3.92 -10.40
N VAL A 10 -8.84 2.77 -9.72
CA VAL A 10 -7.74 2.06 -9.08
C VAL A 10 -7.27 0.94 -10.02
N ASN A 11 -6.87 1.31 -11.23
CA ASN A 11 -6.56 0.32 -12.28
C ASN A 11 -5.09 -0.13 -12.25
N ASP A 12 -4.17 0.73 -11.83
CA ASP A 12 -2.75 0.45 -11.93
C ASP A 12 -2.15 0.14 -10.56
N GLN A 13 -1.65 -1.09 -10.43
CA GLN A 13 -0.82 -1.46 -9.29
C GLN A 13 0.44 -0.58 -9.27
N ILE A 14 0.86 -0.12 -8.09
CA ILE A 14 2.15 0.56 -7.92
C ILE A 14 3.27 -0.49 -8.02
N PRO A 15 4.04 -0.55 -9.12
CA PRO A 15 4.89 -1.71 -9.42
C PRO A 15 6.09 -1.84 -8.47
N ASP A 16 6.61 -0.71 -8.00
CA ASP A 16 7.81 -0.63 -7.16
C ASP A 16 7.53 -0.69 -5.65
N LEU A 17 6.25 -0.63 -5.27
CA LEU A 17 5.81 -0.65 -3.89
C LEU A 17 5.19 -2.01 -3.57
N SER A 18 5.82 -2.72 -2.65
CA SER A 18 5.31 -3.98 -2.12
C SER A 18 4.77 -3.76 -0.71
N ILE A 19 3.53 -4.19 -0.46
CA ILE A 19 2.95 -4.24 0.89
C ILE A 19 2.85 -5.69 1.31
N ARG A 20 3.20 -5.96 2.56
CA ARG A 20 2.90 -7.22 3.24
C ARG A 20 1.92 -6.98 4.37
N VAL A 21 0.94 -7.87 4.53
CA VAL A 21 0.01 -7.85 5.65
C VAL A 21 0.30 -9.01 6.59
N LYS A 22 0.26 -8.77 7.90
CA LYS A 22 0.46 -9.80 8.92
C LYS A 22 -0.86 -10.54 9.16
N VAL A 23 -0.94 -11.79 8.73
CA VAL A 23 -2.15 -12.61 8.83
C VAL A 23 -2.00 -13.65 9.92
N ARG A 24 -3.02 -13.80 10.76
CA ARG A 24 -3.04 -14.82 11.82
C ARG A 24 -3.60 -16.13 11.30
N ARG A 25 -2.84 -17.21 11.42
CA ARG A 25 -3.18 -18.58 10.99
C ARG A 25 -3.38 -19.50 12.20
N GLY A 26 -4.28 -19.11 13.10
CA GLY A 26 -4.59 -19.84 14.34
C GLY A 26 -4.08 -19.16 15.61
N PHE A 27 -3.94 -19.91 16.72
CA PHE A 27 -3.78 -19.28 18.05
C PHE A 27 -2.41 -18.64 18.28
N LEU A 28 -1.33 -19.08 17.64
CA LEU A 28 0.02 -18.51 17.84
C LEU A 28 0.80 -18.28 16.55
N LYS A 29 0.26 -18.67 15.40
CA LYS A 29 0.96 -18.56 14.12
C LYS A 29 0.49 -17.31 13.39
N SER A 30 1.44 -16.54 12.90
CA SER A 30 1.21 -15.46 11.95
C SER A 30 2.22 -15.52 10.83
N GLU A 31 1.81 -15.14 9.63
CA GLU A 31 2.70 -15.02 8.49
C GLU A 31 2.54 -13.65 7.82
N TRP A 32 3.53 -13.27 7.03
CA TRP A 32 3.47 -12.09 6.18
C TRP A 32 3.03 -12.51 4.79
N VAL A 33 1.94 -11.93 4.31
CA VAL A 33 1.37 -12.20 2.98
C VAL A 33 1.59 -10.98 2.10
N ASP A 34 2.20 -11.17 0.93
CA ASP A 34 2.36 -10.10 -0.07
C ASP A 34 0.99 -9.75 -0.67
N VAL A 35 0.72 -8.45 -0.77
CA VAL A 35 -0.54 -7.93 -1.34
C VAL A 35 -0.25 -6.90 -2.42
N LYS A 36 -1.19 -6.78 -3.36
CA LYS A 36 -1.11 -5.76 -4.40
C LYS A 36 -1.48 -4.41 -3.80
N THR A 37 -0.71 -3.38 -4.14
CA THR A 37 -0.94 -2.01 -3.69
C THR A 37 -1.30 -1.14 -4.87
N TYR A 38 -2.34 -0.33 -4.72
CA TYR A 38 -2.84 0.51 -5.80
C TYR A 38 -2.86 2.00 -5.46
N SER A 39 -2.82 2.35 -4.18
CA SER A 39 -2.68 3.73 -3.74
C SER A 39 -1.89 3.77 -2.43
N LEU A 40 -1.06 4.79 -2.28
CA LEU A 40 -0.35 5.11 -1.05
C LEU A 40 -0.35 6.63 -0.86
N ASP A 41 -0.86 7.07 0.27
CA ASP A 41 -0.81 8.43 0.79
C ASP A 41 -0.17 8.40 2.19
N GLU A 42 0.06 9.56 2.79
CA GLU A 42 0.66 9.70 4.13
C GLU A 42 -0.21 9.08 5.22
N THR A 43 -1.52 9.05 4.98
CA THR A 43 -2.52 8.62 5.97
C THR A 43 -3.31 7.40 5.54
N SER A 44 -3.31 7.03 4.26
CA SER A 44 -4.10 5.90 3.77
C SER A 44 -3.40 5.09 2.68
N CYS A 45 -3.83 3.85 2.46
CA CYS A 45 -3.42 3.07 1.31
C CYS A 45 -4.51 2.11 0.85
N ILE A 46 -4.51 1.79 -0.44
CA ILE A 46 -5.44 0.82 -1.02
C ILE A 46 -4.68 -0.44 -1.40
N ILE A 47 -5.13 -1.58 -0.85
CA ILE A 47 -4.59 -2.91 -1.16
C ILE A 47 -5.64 -3.82 -1.77
N LYS A 48 -5.19 -4.87 -2.45
CA LYS A 48 -6.03 -5.97 -2.93
C LYS A 48 -5.44 -7.31 -2.51
N THR A 49 -6.29 -8.16 -1.94
CA THR A 49 -5.92 -9.48 -1.43
C THR A 49 -7.14 -10.41 -1.35
N ASP A 50 -6.92 -11.71 -1.35
CA ASP A 50 -7.90 -12.76 -1.05
C ASP A 50 -8.06 -13.03 0.45
N GLU A 51 -7.20 -12.42 1.29
CA GLU A 51 -7.34 -12.45 2.74
C GLU A 51 -8.57 -11.68 3.22
N LEU A 52 -9.23 -12.23 4.25
CA LEU A 52 -10.45 -11.68 4.80
C LEU A 52 -10.16 -10.87 6.07
N PHE A 53 -10.36 -9.55 5.98
CA PHE A 53 -10.30 -8.65 7.12
C PHE A 53 -11.68 -8.04 7.42
N PRO A 54 -12.14 -8.06 8.68
CA PRO A 54 -13.34 -7.33 9.09
C PRO A 54 -13.14 -5.81 8.98
N LEU A 55 -14.21 -5.08 8.66
CA LEU A 55 -14.22 -3.61 8.76
C LEU A 55 -13.89 -3.18 10.20
N ASN A 56 -13.21 -2.04 10.32
CA ASN A 56 -12.70 -1.46 11.56
C ASN A 56 -11.70 -2.32 12.35
N SER A 57 -11.27 -3.46 11.80
CA SER A 57 -10.22 -4.26 12.42
C SER A 57 -8.85 -3.59 12.25
N LYS A 58 -7.99 -3.79 13.25
CA LYS A 58 -6.60 -3.36 13.21
C LYS A 58 -5.75 -4.48 12.61
N ILE A 59 -4.95 -4.13 11.62
CA ILE A 59 -3.98 -5.01 10.98
C ILE A 59 -2.58 -4.40 11.12
N THR A 60 -1.56 -5.22 10.89
CA THR A 60 -0.18 -4.75 10.78
C THR A 60 0.29 -4.96 9.35
N ILE A 61 0.87 -3.92 8.76
CA ILE A 61 1.43 -3.96 7.43
C ILE A 61 2.94 -3.67 7.47
N SER A 62 3.65 -4.10 6.43
CA SER A 62 5.01 -3.69 6.11
C SER A 62 5.01 -3.07 4.72
N LEU A 63 5.68 -1.95 4.56
CA LEU A 63 5.84 -1.25 3.28
C LEU A 63 7.29 -1.37 2.83
N ARG A 64 7.51 -1.73 1.56
CA ARG A 64 8.84 -1.78 0.94
C ARG A 64 8.78 -1.12 -0.43
N LEU A 65 9.49 0.00 -0.57
CA LEU A 65 9.72 0.64 -1.86
C LEU A 65 11.09 0.19 -2.39
N LYS A 66 11.08 -0.43 -3.58
CA LYS A 66 12.31 -0.86 -4.25
C LYS A 66 13.07 0.33 -4.80
N LEU A 67 14.30 0.50 -4.33
CA LEU A 67 15.21 1.59 -4.69
C LEU A 67 16.63 1.02 -4.87
N GLU A 68 17.44 1.67 -5.70
CA GLU A 68 18.85 1.32 -5.86
C GLU A 68 19.72 2.46 -5.29
N PRO A 69 20.74 2.16 -4.46
CA PRO A 69 21.23 0.83 -4.07
C PRO A 69 20.49 0.16 -2.90
N THR A 70 19.68 0.91 -2.15
CA THR A 70 19.05 0.42 -0.90
C THR A 70 17.57 0.76 -0.87
N ASP A 71 16.74 -0.26 -0.65
CA ASP A 71 15.29 -0.11 -0.48
C ASP A 71 14.91 0.73 0.73
N LEU A 72 13.78 1.43 0.62
CA LEU A 72 13.13 2.08 1.75
C LEU A 72 12.10 1.12 2.35
N VAL A 73 12.24 0.81 3.64
CA VAL A 73 11.40 -0.17 4.34
C VAL A 73 10.78 0.43 5.60
N ILE A 74 9.48 0.18 5.80
CA ILE A 74 8.77 0.36 7.07
C ILE A 74 8.31 -1.04 7.49
N ASP A 75 9.00 -1.64 8.46
CA ASP A 75 8.82 -3.06 8.82
C ASP A 75 7.48 -3.37 9.50
N SER A 76 6.95 -2.41 10.24
CA SER A 76 5.71 -2.60 10.99
C SER A 76 4.97 -1.28 11.13
N LEU A 77 3.82 -1.19 10.47
CA LEU A 77 2.89 -0.08 10.56
C LEU A 77 1.51 -0.62 10.93
N GLY A 78 0.94 -0.09 12.00
CA GLY A 78 -0.45 -0.37 12.34
C GLY A 78 -1.38 0.28 11.33
N SER A 79 -2.45 -0.40 10.94
CA SER A 79 -3.47 0.16 10.06
C SER A 79 -4.87 -0.31 10.44
N THR A 80 -5.89 0.43 10.06
CA THR A 80 -7.30 0.12 10.33
C THR A 80 -8.06 -0.04 9.02
N ILE A 81 -8.82 -1.12 8.85
CA ILE A 81 -9.68 -1.31 7.67
C ILE A 81 -10.86 -0.33 7.74
N LEU A 82 -10.96 0.61 6.79
CA LEU A 82 -12.08 1.55 6.73
C LEU A 82 -13.17 1.12 5.74
N LYS A 83 -12.76 0.65 4.55
CA LYS A 83 -13.68 0.22 3.50
C LYS A 83 -13.24 -1.11 2.90
N GLN A 84 -14.20 -1.83 2.34
CA GLN A 84 -14.01 -3.10 1.66
C GLN A 84 -14.91 -3.17 0.42
N LYS A 85 -14.43 -3.76 -0.67
CA LYS A 85 -15.24 -4.11 -1.85
C LYS A 85 -14.74 -5.40 -2.44
N LYS A 86 -15.68 -6.30 -2.71
CA LYS A 86 -15.39 -7.56 -3.34
C LYS A 86 -15.19 -7.35 -4.84
N GLU A 87 -14.15 -7.98 -5.38
CA GLU A 87 -13.93 -8.09 -6.81
C GLU A 87 -13.50 -9.51 -7.15
N CYS A 88 -14.39 -10.26 -7.79
CA CYS A 88 -14.21 -11.69 -8.08
C CYS A 88 -13.88 -12.50 -6.81
N SER A 89 -12.68 -13.09 -6.74
CA SER A 89 -12.16 -13.89 -5.62
C SER A 89 -11.33 -13.08 -4.62
N CYS A 90 -11.16 -11.77 -4.84
CA CYS A 90 -10.39 -10.89 -3.97
C CYS A 90 -11.26 -9.77 -3.40
N PHE A 91 -10.67 -9.01 -2.49
CA PHE A 91 -11.22 -7.79 -1.93
C PHE A 91 -10.22 -6.67 -2.07
N PHE A 92 -10.73 -5.49 -2.41
CA PHE A 92 -10.01 -4.26 -2.16
C PHE A 92 -10.30 -3.78 -0.74
N TYR A 93 -9.29 -3.18 -0.11
CA TYR A 93 -9.38 -2.57 1.21
C TYR A 93 -8.78 -1.18 1.19
N ASP A 94 -9.53 -0.23 1.78
CA ASP A 94 -9.06 1.11 2.11
C ASP A 94 -8.55 1.09 3.56
N LEU A 95 -7.26 1.32 3.75
CA LEU A 95 -6.57 1.24 5.03
C LEU A 95 -6.24 2.64 5.53
N GLN A 96 -6.59 2.94 6.78
CA GLN A 96 -6.07 4.09 7.51
C GLN A 96 -4.74 3.72 8.19
N LEU A 97 -3.68 4.45 7.94
CA LEU A 97 -2.35 4.26 8.52
C LEU A 97 -2.26 4.93 9.91
N ASN A 98 -1.72 4.20 10.90
CA ASN A 98 -1.49 4.70 12.25
C ASN A 98 -0.01 5.13 12.39
N THR A 99 0.28 6.35 11.97
CA THR A 99 1.65 6.89 11.84
C THR A 99 2.31 7.23 13.18
N ASP A 100 1.53 7.37 14.26
CA ASP A 100 2.01 7.64 15.63
C ASP A 100 3.02 6.59 16.14
N SER A 101 2.96 5.38 15.59
CA SER A 101 3.83 4.26 15.96
C SER A 101 5.19 4.26 15.24
N ILE A 102 5.36 5.08 14.21
CA ILE A 102 6.57 5.11 13.38
C ILE A 102 7.62 6.02 14.04
N LYS A 103 8.52 5.43 14.83
CA LYS A 103 9.69 6.15 15.36
C LYS A 103 10.76 6.24 14.26
N GLY A 104 10.80 7.37 13.55
CA GLY A 104 11.92 7.71 12.67
C GLY A 104 13.10 8.29 13.45
N THR A 105 14.33 7.99 13.04
CA THR A 105 15.55 8.66 13.53
C THR A 105 15.82 9.99 12.82
N SER A 106 15.06 10.30 11.75
CA SER A 106 15.13 11.54 10.96
C SER A 106 14.07 12.56 11.36
N SER A 107 14.29 13.82 11.01
CA SER A 107 13.33 14.92 11.18
C SER A 107 12.06 14.75 10.32
N GLU A 108 12.13 13.97 9.25
CA GLU A 108 11.00 13.66 8.35
C GLU A 108 10.39 12.29 8.71
N SER A 109 9.06 12.22 8.68
CA SER A 109 8.30 11.00 8.90
C SER A 109 8.58 9.96 7.80
N PRO A 110 8.93 8.70 8.12
CA PRO A 110 9.26 7.69 7.11
C PRO A 110 8.16 7.45 6.05
N ILE A 111 6.89 7.61 6.42
CA ILE A 111 5.77 7.46 5.48
C ILE A 111 5.72 8.62 4.48
N VAL A 112 5.97 9.86 4.94
CA VAL A 112 6.01 11.06 4.07
C VAL A 112 7.11 10.90 3.03
N ARG A 113 8.29 10.46 3.46
CA ARG A 113 9.41 10.16 2.56
C ARG A 113 9.05 9.07 1.54
N MET A 114 8.37 8.00 1.98
CA MET A 114 7.92 6.91 1.10
C MET A 114 6.97 7.42 0.02
N VAL A 115 5.94 8.18 0.39
CA VAL A 115 4.94 8.76 -0.51
C VAL A 115 5.61 9.66 -1.55
N ASN A 116 6.52 10.54 -1.11
CA ASN A 116 7.27 11.44 -1.98
C ASN A 116 8.08 10.67 -3.05
N LEU A 117 8.74 9.58 -2.66
CA LEU A 117 9.54 8.76 -3.58
C LEU A 117 8.66 7.95 -4.54
N VAL A 118 7.55 7.39 -4.07
CA VAL A 118 6.57 6.69 -4.93
C VAL A 118 6.05 7.65 -6.01
N ASN A 119 5.58 8.83 -5.61
CA ASN A 119 5.06 9.85 -6.52
C ASN A 119 6.11 10.28 -7.56
N LYS A 120 7.35 10.52 -7.11
CA LYS A 120 8.46 10.88 -8.01
C LYS A 120 8.76 9.78 -9.01
N LYS A 121 8.79 8.51 -8.57
CA LYS A 121 9.09 7.36 -9.44
C LYS A 121 7.99 7.15 -10.47
N GLN A 122 6.72 7.23 -10.08
CA GLN A 122 5.58 7.15 -11.00
C GLN A 122 5.59 8.27 -12.05
N GLN A 123 5.90 9.51 -11.66
CA GLN A 123 6.03 10.62 -12.60
C GLN A 123 7.14 10.41 -13.62
N ILE A 124 8.29 9.87 -13.19
CA ILE A 124 9.41 9.55 -14.10
C ILE A 124 9.00 8.43 -15.07
N ASN A 125 8.42 7.34 -14.56
CA ASN A 125 8.00 6.21 -15.39
C ASN A 125 6.98 6.64 -16.45
N LYS A 126 6.02 7.50 -16.09
CA LYS A 126 5.05 8.06 -17.03
C LYS A 126 5.74 8.87 -18.14
N LYS A 127 6.65 9.78 -17.78
CA LYS A 127 7.40 10.59 -18.76
C LYS A 127 8.25 9.73 -19.70
N VAL A 128 8.91 8.69 -19.18
CA VAL A 128 9.73 7.77 -20.00
C VAL A 128 8.84 6.99 -20.97
N LEU A 129 7.68 6.53 -20.53
CA LEU A 129 6.71 5.84 -21.38
C LEU A 129 6.24 6.75 -22.53
N ASP A 130 5.85 7.99 -22.22
CA ASP A 130 5.39 8.98 -23.21
C ASP A 130 6.47 9.30 -24.26
N LEU A 131 7.73 9.42 -23.82
CA LEU A 131 8.88 9.65 -24.72
C LEU A 131 9.15 8.46 -25.65
N THR A 132 8.98 7.24 -25.16
CA THR A 132 9.21 6.02 -25.95
C THR A 132 8.13 5.84 -27.02
N GLN A 133 6.90 6.30 -26.75
CA GLN A 133 5.79 6.24 -27.70
C GLN A 133 5.80 7.36 -28.75
N THR A 134 6.63 8.39 -28.57
CA THR A 134 6.76 9.53 -29.49
C THR A 134 7.93 9.37 -30.48
N ALA A 135 8.69 8.28 -30.40
CA ALA A 135 9.77 7.99 -31.34
C ALA A 135 9.20 7.46 -32.68
N PRO A 136 9.53 8.08 -33.84
CA PRO A 136 9.01 7.73 -35.15
C PRO A 136 9.51 6.39 -35.70
#